data_AF-A0A7W0QL95-F1
#
_entry.id   AF-A0A7W0QL95-F1
#
_cell.length_a   1.000
_cell.length_b   1.000
_cell.length_c   1.000
_cell.angle_alpha   90.00
_cell.angle_beta   90.00
_cell.angle_gamma   90.00
#
_symmetry.space_group_name_H-M   'P 1'
#
loop_
_entity.id
_entity.type
_entity.pdbx_description
1 polymer ?
#
loop_
_entity_poly.entity_id
_entity_poly.type
_entity_poly.pdbx_seq_one_letter_code
_entity_poly.pdbx_strand_id
1 'polypeptide(L)'
;MDEGLEAAKERSWREVAAIDAAYERKELDDAGWHEAVAAMIAPAYLAADTVEGGSGSSRDAAGWEYARSLLADAVAPGQTFLDIGCANGLLMESMARWGDIRPYGLEISPELAAVARIRLPRWADRIWVGNAIAWGPPHSFDVVRTHVDYVPVPRRPALVEHLLSYAGRLVIGVFNEERETRWLENEIAALGFAISGRSERPHPHPQLAYRAFWIDAGGGK
;
A
#
# COMPACT_ATOMS: atom_id res chain seq x y z
N MET A 1 11.84 -5.65 25.27
CA MET A 1 11.13 -5.28 24.02
C MET A 1 11.55 -3.85 23.73
N ASP A 2 12.23 -3.61 22.61
CA ASP A 2 12.81 -2.29 22.32
C ASP A 2 11.70 -1.31 21.90
N GLU A 3 11.39 -0.34 22.77
CA GLU A 3 10.36 0.67 22.50
C GLU A 3 10.65 1.49 21.24
N GLY A 4 11.92 1.61 20.84
CA GLY A 4 12.33 2.27 19.59
C GLY A 4 11.98 1.46 18.34
N LEU A 5 12.06 0.13 18.43
CA LEU A 5 11.65 -0.78 17.36
C LEU A 5 10.13 -0.79 17.20
N GLU A 6 9.39 -0.81 18.31
CA GLU A 6 7.92 -0.76 18.31
C GLU A 6 7.36 0.59 17.87
N ALA A 7 8.03 1.71 18.20
CA ALA A 7 7.65 3.04 17.72
C ALA A 7 7.98 3.24 16.23
N ALA A 8 9.05 2.63 15.72
CA ALA A 8 9.42 2.64 14.30
C ALA A 8 8.51 1.74 13.44
N LYS A 9 7.75 0.83 14.07
CA LYS A 9 6.65 0.05 13.48
C LYS A 9 5.31 0.83 13.43
N GLU A 10 5.32 2.12 13.80
CA GLU A 10 4.23 3.12 13.74
C GLU A 10 3.13 3.01 14.82
N ARG A 11 2.74 4.15 15.41
CA ARG A 11 1.74 4.27 16.51
C ARG A 11 0.37 3.63 16.19
N SER A 12 0.02 3.54 14.91
CA SER A 12 -1.25 2.97 14.42
C SER A 12 -1.41 1.48 14.75
N TRP A 13 -0.34 0.75 15.08
CA TRP A 13 -0.39 -0.71 15.28
C TRP A 13 -1.34 -1.15 16.40
N ARG A 14 -1.42 -0.40 17.51
CA ARG A 14 -2.27 -0.77 18.66
C ARG A 14 -3.76 -0.57 18.39
N GLU A 15 -4.08 0.48 17.63
CA GLU A 15 -5.47 0.81 17.29
C GLU A 15 -5.98 -0.14 16.19
N VAL A 16 -5.14 -0.47 15.21
CA VAL A 16 -5.41 -1.56 14.25
C VAL A 16 -5.63 -2.90 14.97
N ALA A 17 -4.79 -3.25 15.96
CA ALA A 17 -4.94 -4.49 16.71
C ALA A 17 -6.30 -4.60 17.45
N ALA A 18 -6.84 -3.48 17.94
CA ALA A 18 -8.16 -3.47 18.58
C ALA A 18 -9.29 -3.72 17.56
N ILE A 19 -9.18 -3.12 16.37
CA ILE A 19 -10.11 -3.33 15.25
C ILE A 19 -10.05 -4.79 14.77
N ASP A 20 -8.85 -5.33 14.59
CA ASP A 20 -8.63 -6.73 14.22
C ASP A 20 -9.24 -7.67 15.25
N ALA A 21 -9.02 -7.43 16.54
CA ALA A 21 -9.60 -8.25 17.59
C ALA A 21 -11.14 -8.20 17.61
N ALA A 22 -11.74 -7.03 17.31
CA ALA A 22 -13.19 -6.91 17.18
C ALA A 22 -13.72 -7.70 15.97
N TYR A 23 -13.01 -7.66 14.84
CA TYR A 23 -13.31 -8.48 13.67
C TYR A 23 -13.18 -9.98 13.93
N GLU A 24 -12.13 -10.42 14.63
CA GLU A 24 -11.96 -11.82 15.05
C GLU A 24 -13.09 -12.31 15.96
N ARG A 25 -13.57 -11.45 16.86
CA ARG A 25 -14.75 -11.72 17.70
C ARG A 25 -16.08 -11.61 16.95
N LYS A 26 -16.06 -11.27 15.65
CA LYS A 26 -17.24 -11.04 14.79
C LYS A 26 -18.14 -9.91 15.27
N GLU A 27 -17.57 -8.95 15.99
CA GLU A 27 -18.24 -7.71 16.35
C GLU A 27 -18.25 -6.72 15.17
N LEU A 28 -17.28 -6.87 14.26
CA LEU A 28 -17.22 -6.20 12.97
C LEU A 28 -17.30 -7.23 11.83
N ASP A 29 -18.01 -6.88 10.77
CA ASP A 29 -17.90 -7.55 9.48
C ASP A 29 -16.82 -6.88 8.62
N ASP A 30 -16.67 -7.31 7.36
CA ASP A 30 -15.67 -6.71 6.45
C ASP A 30 -15.91 -5.20 6.28
N ALA A 31 -17.16 -4.76 6.11
CA ALA A 31 -17.47 -3.35 5.91
C ALA A 31 -17.12 -2.53 7.16
N GLY A 32 -17.55 -2.98 8.35
CA GLY A 32 -17.26 -2.35 9.61
C GLY A 32 -15.76 -2.27 9.94
N TRP A 33 -14.98 -3.28 9.54
CA TRP A 33 -13.53 -3.24 9.67
C TRP A 33 -12.91 -2.11 8.82
N HIS A 34 -13.31 -2.00 7.54
CA HIS A 34 -12.77 -0.96 6.65
C HIS A 34 -13.18 0.45 7.11
N GLU A 35 -14.44 0.61 7.56
CA GLU A 35 -14.92 1.88 8.11
C GLU A 35 -14.13 2.28 9.37
N ALA A 36 -13.88 1.34 10.28
CA ALA A 36 -13.11 1.60 11.49
C ALA A 36 -11.65 2.00 11.19
N VAL A 37 -10.99 1.30 10.25
CA VAL A 37 -9.61 1.64 9.83
C VAL A 37 -9.57 3.00 9.14
N ALA A 38 -10.51 3.28 8.23
CA ALA A 38 -10.58 4.57 7.54
C ALA A 38 -10.84 5.73 8.53
N ALA A 39 -11.74 5.55 9.49
CA ALA A 39 -12.06 6.55 10.52
C ALA A 39 -10.86 6.88 11.43
N MET A 40 -9.96 5.91 11.64
CA MET A 40 -8.73 6.10 12.39
C MET A 40 -7.65 6.82 11.55
N ILE A 41 -7.47 6.46 10.29
CA ILE A 41 -6.34 6.92 9.46
C ILE A 41 -6.64 8.26 8.75
N ALA A 42 -7.81 8.38 8.13
CA ALA A 42 -8.11 9.50 7.24
C ALA A 42 -8.01 10.88 7.90
N PRO A 43 -8.46 11.10 9.15
CA PRO A 43 -8.32 12.40 9.80
C PRO A 43 -6.87 12.87 9.93
N ALA A 44 -5.94 11.97 10.25
CA ALA A 44 -4.53 12.30 10.39
C ALA A 44 -3.91 12.70 9.04
N TYR A 45 -4.30 12.03 7.95
CA TYR A 45 -3.79 12.33 6.61
C TYR A 45 -4.38 13.66 6.09
N LEU A 46 -5.66 13.91 6.33
CA LEU A 46 -6.34 15.14 5.93
C LEU A 46 -5.83 16.37 6.69
N ALA A 47 -5.44 16.21 7.96
CA ALA A 47 -4.92 17.28 8.81
C ALA A 47 -3.41 17.52 8.66
N ALA A 48 -2.71 16.75 7.84
CA ALA A 48 -1.27 16.85 7.70
C ALA A 48 -0.85 18.15 6.99
N ASP A 49 0.13 18.85 7.57
CA ASP A 49 0.68 20.09 7.02
C ASP A 49 1.64 19.87 5.83
N THR A 50 2.12 18.63 5.64
CA THR A 50 3.05 18.27 4.57
C THR A 50 2.45 17.28 3.59
N VAL A 51 2.97 17.30 2.36
CA VAL A 51 2.55 16.38 1.29
C VAL A 51 2.89 14.94 1.68
N GLU A 52 4.02 14.72 2.37
CA GLU A 52 4.43 13.43 2.89
C GLU A 52 3.51 12.96 4.02
N GLY A 53 3.15 13.87 4.95
CA GLY A 53 2.22 13.60 6.04
C GLY A 53 0.85 13.14 5.53
N GLY A 54 0.32 13.82 4.51
CA GLY A 54 -0.94 13.43 3.87
C GLY A 54 -0.87 12.15 3.03
N SER A 55 0.30 11.50 2.98
CA SER A 55 0.52 10.19 2.37
C SER A 55 0.93 9.12 3.39
N GLY A 56 0.74 9.40 4.68
CA GLY A 56 1.03 8.46 5.75
C GLY A 56 2.49 8.39 6.15
N SER A 57 3.23 9.49 6.09
CA SER A 57 4.65 9.51 6.46
C SER A 57 4.98 10.67 7.37
N SER A 58 5.68 10.37 8.46
CA SER A 58 6.26 11.37 9.35
C SER A 58 7.65 11.86 8.91
N ARG A 59 8.18 11.32 7.81
CA ARG A 59 9.49 11.70 7.24
C ARG A 59 9.41 12.98 6.42
N ASP A 60 10.54 13.64 6.28
CA ASP A 60 10.72 14.70 5.29
C ASP A 60 10.67 14.15 3.85
N ALA A 61 10.66 15.05 2.86
CA ALA A 61 10.57 14.70 1.44
C ALA A 61 11.68 13.74 1.00
N ALA A 62 12.92 13.98 1.43
CA ALA A 62 14.06 13.15 1.06
C ALA A 62 13.97 11.73 1.65
N GLY A 63 13.60 11.62 2.94
CA GLY A 63 13.39 10.33 3.59
C GLY A 63 12.19 9.57 3.04
N TRP A 64 11.13 10.29 2.68
CA TRP A 64 9.95 9.72 2.03
C TRP A 64 10.30 9.14 0.65
N GLU A 65 11.01 9.90 -0.19
CA GLU A 65 11.44 9.49 -1.52
C GLU A 65 12.42 8.31 -1.44
N TYR A 66 13.42 8.38 -0.56
CA TYR A 66 14.35 7.28 -0.36
C TYR A 66 13.64 5.98 0.02
N ALA A 67 12.68 6.03 0.94
CA ALA A 67 11.93 4.86 1.38
C ALA A 67 11.09 4.25 0.26
N ARG A 68 10.51 5.05 -0.65
CA ARG A 68 9.51 4.58 -1.63
C ARG A 68 10.05 4.40 -3.06
N SER A 69 11.16 5.05 -3.40
CA SER A 69 11.78 4.95 -4.73
C SER A 69 12.16 3.53 -5.15
N LEU A 70 12.35 2.61 -4.19
CA LEU A 70 12.60 1.20 -4.47
C LEU A 70 11.46 0.51 -5.25
N LEU A 71 10.25 1.08 -5.23
CA LEU A 71 9.12 0.61 -6.05
C LEU A 71 9.36 0.80 -7.55
N ALA A 72 10.24 1.72 -7.95
CA ALA A 72 10.63 1.92 -9.35
C ALA A 72 11.37 0.70 -9.94
N ASP A 73 11.98 -0.13 -9.09
CA ASP A 73 12.65 -1.37 -9.52
C ASP A 73 11.65 -2.42 -10.08
N ALA A 74 10.36 -2.26 -9.80
CA ALA A 74 9.30 -3.18 -10.18
C ALA A 74 8.56 -2.80 -11.48
N VAL A 75 8.89 -1.66 -12.10
CA VAL A 75 8.18 -1.13 -13.28
C VAL A 75 9.10 -0.92 -14.47
N ALA A 76 8.50 -0.80 -15.66
CA ALA A 76 9.16 -0.39 -16.89
C ALA A 76 8.49 0.87 -17.48
N PRO A 77 9.23 1.71 -18.23
CA PRO A 77 8.68 2.90 -18.87
C PRO A 77 7.44 2.60 -19.72
N GLY A 78 6.45 3.50 -19.66
CA GLY A 78 5.19 3.42 -20.40
C GLY A 78 4.13 2.48 -19.79
N GLN A 79 4.46 1.70 -18.77
CA GLN A 79 3.49 0.82 -18.10
C GLN A 79 2.38 1.62 -17.41
N THR A 80 1.18 1.04 -17.36
CA THR A 80 0.09 1.48 -16.50
C THR A 80 0.34 1.02 -15.07
N PHE A 81 0.23 1.95 -14.11
CA PHE A 81 0.50 1.69 -12.69
C PHE A 81 -0.68 2.14 -11.84
N LEU A 82 -1.30 1.21 -11.12
CA LEU A 82 -2.36 1.51 -10.16
C LEU A 82 -1.82 1.51 -8.74
N ASP A 83 -1.94 2.64 -8.05
CA ASP A 83 -1.65 2.78 -6.62
C ASP A 83 -2.92 2.58 -5.80
N ILE A 84 -3.05 1.44 -5.13
CA ILE A 84 -4.15 1.16 -4.19
C ILE A 84 -3.83 1.85 -2.86
N GLY A 85 -4.81 2.56 -2.30
CA GLY A 85 -4.61 3.44 -1.15
C GLY A 85 -3.75 4.64 -1.53
N CYS A 86 -4.08 5.31 -2.64
CA CYS A 86 -3.25 6.39 -3.18
C CYS A 86 -3.18 7.63 -2.27
N ALA A 87 -4.04 7.72 -1.26
CA ALA A 87 -4.13 8.84 -0.33
C ALA A 87 -4.22 10.17 -1.09
N ASN A 88 -3.29 11.09 -0.83
CA ASN A 88 -3.22 12.37 -1.54
C ASN A 88 -2.59 12.29 -2.95
N GLY A 89 -2.13 11.11 -3.40
CA GLY A 89 -1.57 10.84 -4.73
C GLY A 89 -0.04 11.00 -4.84
N LEU A 90 0.72 11.03 -3.74
CA LEU A 90 2.13 11.46 -3.79
C LEU A 90 3.00 10.40 -4.46
N LEU A 91 2.68 9.13 -4.18
CA LEU A 91 3.34 8.01 -4.82
C LEU A 91 2.99 7.93 -6.31
N MET A 92 1.73 8.15 -6.69
CA MET A 92 1.35 8.23 -8.10
C MET A 92 2.19 9.24 -8.89
N GLU A 93 2.33 10.47 -8.37
CA GLU A 93 3.12 11.51 -9.01
C GLU A 93 4.62 11.17 -9.07
N SER A 94 5.16 10.65 -7.99
CA SER A 94 6.56 10.27 -7.91
C SER A 94 6.89 9.10 -8.82
N MET A 95 6.03 8.08 -8.92
CA MET A 95 6.24 6.95 -9.83
C MET A 95 6.21 7.37 -11.30
N ALA A 96 5.34 8.31 -11.68
CA ALA A 96 5.36 8.87 -13.03
C ALA A 96 6.70 9.54 -13.38
N ARG A 97 7.40 10.12 -12.39
CA ARG A 97 8.75 10.69 -12.57
C ARG A 97 9.84 9.62 -12.55
N TRP A 98 9.82 8.72 -11.56
CA TRP A 98 10.90 7.76 -11.33
C TRP A 98 10.90 6.61 -12.34
N GLY A 99 9.72 6.13 -12.73
CA GLY A 99 9.55 4.98 -13.61
C GLY A 99 9.03 5.30 -15.00
N ASP A 100 8.74 6.58 -15.31
CA ASP A 100 8.12 7.01 -16.57
C ASP A 100 6.82 6.23 -16.89
N ILE A 101 5.96 6.05 -15.88
CA ILE A 101 4.71 5.28 -15.97
C ILE A 101 3.49 6.16 -16.19
N ARG A 102 2.36 5.53 -16.53
CA ARG A 102 1.02 6.13 -16.58
C ARG A 102 0.29 5.84 -15.26
N PRO A 103 0.19 6.82 -14.33
CA PRO A 103 -0.31 6.55 -12.98
C PRO A 103 -1.84 6.59 -12.91
N TYR A 104 -2.37 5.76 -12.01
CA TYR A 104 -3.76 5.66 -11.60
C TYR A 104 -3.84 5.45 -10.09
N GLY A 105 -4.97 5.81 -9.49
CA GLY A 105 -5.18 5.71 -8.05
C GLY A 105 -6.52 5.10 -7.69
N LEU A 106 -6.53 4.28 -6.66
CA LEU A 106 -7.74 3.86 -5.96
C LEU A 106 -7.62 4.26 -4.50
N GLU A 107 -8.64 4.91 -3.97
CA GLU A 107 -8.69 5.32 -2.56
C GLU A 107 -10.05 4.98 -1.97
N ILE A 108 -10.08 4.44 -0.75
CA ILE A 108 -11.34 4.09 -0.09
C ILE A 108 -12.03 5.33 0.48
N SER A 109 -11.27 6.33 0.95
CA SER A 109 -11.82 7.61 1.44
C SER A 109 -12.17 8.56 0.28
N PRO A 110 -13.45 8.94 0.13
CA PRO A 110 -13.84 9.96 -0.84
C PRO A 110 -13.11 11.30 -0.66
N GLU A 111 -12.83 11.67 0.58
CA GLU A 111 -12.16 12.93 0.96
C GLU A 111 -10.69 12.93 0.52
N LEU A 112 -9.94 11.85 0.80
CA LEU A 112 -8.56 11.72 0.35
C LEU A 112 -8.46 11.65 -1.17
N ALA A 113 -9.37 10.92 -1.83
CA ALA A 113 -9.46 10.91 -3.28
C ALA A 113 -9.71 12.32 -3.86
N ALA A 114 -10.55 13.13 -3.20
CA ALA A 114 -10.77 14.51 -3.60
C ALA A 114 -9.49 15.36 -3.46
N VAL A 115 -8.75 15.20 -2.35
CA VAL A 115 -7.44 15.85 -2.16
C VAL A 115 -6.47 15.49 -3.29
N ALA A 116 -6.39 14.20 -3.65
CA ALA A 116 -5.52 13.75 -4.73
C ALA A 116 -5.89 14.35 -6.09
N ARG A 117 -7.18 14.39 -6.41
CA ARG A 117 -7.69 15.00 -7.65
C ARG A 117 -7.41 16.50 -7.71
N ILE A 118 -7.54 17.22 -6.59
CA ILE A 118 -7.21 18.64 -6.51
C ILE A 118 -5.72 18.87 -6.75
N ARG A 119 -4.85 18.05 -6.15
CA ARG A 119 -3.41 18.20 -6.31
C ARG A 119 -2.91 17.78 -7.69
N LEU A 120 -3.55 16.78 -8.30
CA LEU A 120 -3.14 16.18 -9.56
C LEU A 120 -4.23 16.34 -10.64
N PRO A 121 -4.59 17.57 -11.04
CA PRO A 121 -5.71 17.81 -11.95
C PRO A 121 -5.54 17.14 -13.32
N ARG A 122 -4.29 16.94 -13.77
CA ARG A 122 -3.97 16.22 -15.02
C ARG A 122 -4.32 14.73 -15.01
N TRP A 123 -4.56 14.14 -13.84
CA TRP A 123 -4.90 12.73 -13.64
C TRP A 123 -6.16 12.56 -12.79
N ALA A 124 -6.97 13.61 -12.61
CA ALA A 124 -8.15 13.57 -11.75
C ALA A 124 -9.17 12.50 -12.20
N ASP A 125 -9.25 12.24 -13.51
CA ASP A 125 -10.07 11.20 -14.15
C ASP A 125 -9.51 9.77 -13.99
N ARG A 126 -8.29 9.63 -13.45
CA ARG A 126 -7.59 8.36 -13.19
C ARG A 126 -7.56 7.97 -11.72
N ILE A 127 -8.26 8.71 -10.88
CA ILE A 127 -8.36 8.48 -9.44
C ILE A 127 -9.79 8.05 -9.14
N TRP A 128 -9.98 6.84 -8.65
CA TRP A 128 -11.28 6.27 -8.29
C TRP A 128 -11.46 6.18 -6.79
N VAL A 129 -12.72 6.20 -6.38
CA VAL A 129 -13.12 5.88 -5.00
C VAL A 129 -13.63 4.45 -4.99
N GLY A 130 -13.10 3.61 -4.09
CA GLY A 130 -13.56 2.23 -3.96
C GLY A 130 -12.74 1.41 -2.98
N ASN A 131 -13.34 0.31 -2.53
CA ASN A 131 -12.68 -0.66 -1.65
C ASN A 131 -11.82 -1.63 -2.49
N ALA A 132 -10.56 -1.78 -2.15
CA ALA A 132 -9.59 -2.61 -2.89
C ALA A 132 -10.05 -4.06 -3.13
N ILE A 133 -10.77 -4.71 -2.19
CA ILE A 133 -11.20 -6.11 -2.33
C ILE A 133 -12.48 -6.27 -3.17
N ALA A 134 -13.23 -5.19 -3.40
CA ALA A 134 -14.53 -5.24 -4.08
C ALA A 134 -14.59 -4.41 -5.37
N TRP A 135 -13.68 -3.46 -5.54
CA TRP A 135 -13.65 -2.57 -6.70
C TRP A 135 -13.27 -3.34 -7.97
N GLY A 136 -14.08 -3.20 -9.01
CA GLY A 136 -13.82 -3.73 -10.34
C GLY A 136 -13.17 -2.67 -11.23
N PRO A 137 -12.00 -2.92 -11.82
CA PRO A 137 -11.31 -1.94 -12.63
C PRO A 137 -11.97 -1.77 -14.02
N PRO A 138 -11.86 -0.59 -14.65
CA PRO A 138 -12.33 -0.40 -16.02
C PRO A 138 -11.47 -1.13 -17.07
N HIS A 139 -10.24 -1.52 -16.71
CA HIS A 139 -9.31 -2.27 -17.54
C HIS A 139 -8.22 -2.91 -16.67
N SER A 140 -7.48 -3.88 -17.22
CA SER A 140 -6.29 -4.41 -16.54
C SER A 140 -5.15 -3.39 -16.50
N PHE A 141 -4.24 -3.54 -15.54
CA PHE A 141 -3.04 -2.72 -15.36
C PHE A 141 -1.79 -3.58 -15.51
N ASP A 142 -0.71 -3.00 -16.03
CA ASP A 142 0.57 -3.68 -16.12
C ASP A 142 1.13 -3.95 -14.71
N VAL A 143 0.99 -2.97 -13.82
CA VAL A 143 1.43 -3.05 -12.43
C VAL A 143 0.36 -2.50 -11.50
N VAL A 144 0.03 -3.25 -10.45
CA VAL A 144 -0.78 -2.80 -9.31
C VAL A 144 0.11 -2.80 -8.08
N ARG A 145 0.11 -1.73 -7.31
CA ARG A 145 0.81 -1.63 -6.03
C ARG A 145 -0.21 -1.54 -4.91
N THR A 146 0.02 -2.31 -3.85
CA THR A 146 -0.86 -2.36 -2.67
C THR A 146 -0.07 -2.57 -1.38
N HIS A 147 -0.77 -2.45 -0.25
CA HIS A 147 -0.42 -3.15 0.97
C HIS A 147 -1.46 -4.24 1.24
N VAL A 148 -1.10 -5.27 2.03
CA VAL A 148 -2.01 -6.37 2.37
C VAL A 148 -2.79 -6.12 3.67
N ASP A 149 -2.44 -5.06 4.39
CA ASP A 149 -3.11 -4.57 5.58
C ASP A 149 -4.34 -3.69 5.25
N TYR A 150 -4.75 -3.63 3.98
CA TYR A 150 -6.02 -3.02 3.57
C TYR A 150 -7.23 -3.91 3.84
N VAL A 151 -7.00 -5.13 4.31
CA VAL A 151 -8.02 -6.11 4.68
C VAL A 151 -7.57 -6.86 5.94
N PRO A 152 -8.49 -7.42 6.74
CA PRO A 152 -8.11 -8.25 7.87
C PRO A 152 -7.37 -9.52 7.40
N VAL A 153 -6.52 -10.09 8.25
CA VAL A 153 -5.63 -11.23 7.91
C VAL A 153 -6.33 -12.37 7.15
N PRO A 154 -7.52 -12.86 7.55
CA PRO A 154 -8.20 -13.95 6.84
C PRO A 154 -8.63 -13.61 5.39
N ARG A 155 -8.65 -12.33 5.03
CA ARG A 155 -9.04 -11.83 3.71
C ARG A 155 -7.85 -11.55 2.78
N ARG A 156 -6.61 -11.57 3.28
CA ARG A 156 -5.39 -11.35 2.48
C ARG A 156 -5.29 -12.24 1.24
N PRO A 157 -5.60 -13.55 1.27
CA PRO A 157 -5.55 -14.39 0.07
C PRO A 157 -6.53 -13.90 -1.01
N ALA A 158 -7.76 -13.57 -0.60
CA ALA A 158 -8.80 -13.09 -1.51
C ALA A 158 -8.45 -11.71 -2.10
N LEU A 159 -7.83 -10.82 -1.31
CA LEU A 159 -7.30 -9.55 -1.82
C LEU A 159 -6.24 -9.81 -2.90
N VAL A 160 -5.21 -10.62 -2.61
CA VAL A 160 -4.13 -10.89 -3.56
C VAL A 160 -4.66 -11.52 -4.85
N GLU A 161 -5.57 -12.49 -4.76
CA GLU A 161 -6.24 -13.10 -5.92
C GLU A 161 -7.03 -12.08 -6.74
N HIS A 162 -7.83 -11.25 -6.08
CA HIS A 162 -8.63 -10.22 -6.74
C HIS A 162 -7.74 -9.23 -7.48
N LEU A 163 -6.69 -8.71 -6.84
CA LEU A 163 -5.77 -7.76 -7.48
C LEU A 163 -5.01 -8.39 -8.66
N LEU A 164 -4.56 -9.65 -8.52
CA LEU A 164 -3.90 -10.39 -9.60
C LEU A 164 -4.83 -10.68 -10.79
N SER A 165 -6.15 -10.70 -10.60
CA SER A 165 -7.10 -10.91 -11.71
C SER A 165 -7.05 -9.79 -12.77
N TYR A 166 -6.49 -8.63 -12.41
CA TYR A 166 -6.37 -7.49 -13.31
C TYR A 166 -4.98 -6.83 -13.30
N ALA A 167 -3.99 -7.40 -12.61
CA ALA A 167 -2.61 -6.93 -12.60
C ALA A 167 -1.72 -7.86 -13.43
N GLY A 168 -0.86 -7.32 -14.30
CA GLY A 168 0.26 -8.07 -14.87
C GLY A 168 1.33 -8.39 -13.82
N ARG A 169 1.48 -7.51 -12.82
CA ARG A 169 2.35 -7.65 -11.66
C ARG A 169 1.69 -6.99 -10.44
N LEU A 170 1.63 -7.71 -9.33
CA LEU A 170 1.22 -7.16 -8.04
C LEU A 170 2.46 -6.86 -7.18
N VAL A 171 2.69 -5.58 -6.86
CA VAL A 171 3.76 -5.13 -5.97
C VAL A 171 3.19 -4.89 -4.57
N ILE A 172 3.78 -5.53 -3.57
CA ILE A 172 3.40 -5.38 -2.16
C ILE A 172 4.47 -4.55 -1.46
N GLY A 173 4.06 -3.41 -0.90
CA GLY A 173 4.89 -2.50 -0.11
C GLY A 173 4.82 -1.04 -0.56
N VAL A 174 5.69 -0.16 -0.07
CA VAL A 174 6.80 -0.43 0.85
C VAL A 174 6.35 -0.70 2.27
N PHE A 175 6.94 -1.69 2.92
CA PHE A 175 6.77 -1.98 4.34
C PHE A 175 8.12 -2.02 5.06
N ASN A 176 8.08 -1.82 6.38
CA ASN A 176 9.25 -1.92 7.25
C ASN A 176 9.28 -3.33 7.87
N GLU A 177 10.41 -3.99 7.81
CA GLU A 177 10.58 -5.32 8.41
C GLU A 177 11.99 -5.47 8.98
N GLU A 178 12.15 -6.37 9.95
CA GLU A 178 13.46 -6.71 10.49
C GLU A 178 14.35 -7.32 9.39
N ARG A 179 15.64 -6.95 9.38
CA ARG A 179 16.57 -7.32 8.31
C ARG A 179 16.78 -8.83 8.16
N GLU A 180 16.79 -9.51 9.29
CA GLU A 180 17.02 -10.96 9.36
C GLU A 180 15.77 -11.78 9.09
N THR A 181 14.61 -11.13 8.92
CA THR A 181 13.33 -11.79 8.65
C THR A 181 12.74 -11.33 7.31
N ARG A 182 11.86 -12.19 6.78
CA ARG A 182 11.04 -11.98 5.57
C ARG A 182 9.63 -12.50 5.84
N TRP A 183 9.05 -12.10 6.97
CA TRP A 183 7.78 -12.64 7.47
C TRP A 183 6.66 -12.44 6.47
N LEU A 184 6.46 -11.23 5.94
CA LEU A 184 5.37 -10.98 5.00
C LEU A 184 5.56 -11.69 3.66
N GLU A 185 6.78 -11.69 3.12
CA GLU A 185 7.11 -12.44 1.89
C GLU A 185 6.83 -13.95 2.09
N ASN A 186 7.23 -14.51 3.23
CA ASN A 186 7.01 -15.92 3.57
C ASN A 186 5.53 -16.24 3.82
N GLU A 187 4.78 -15.33 4.44
CA GLU A 187 3.32 -15.47 4.63
C GLU A 187 2.62 -15.56 3.28
N ILE A 188 2.92 -14.63 2.37
CA ILE A 188 2.33 -14.62 1.02
C ILE A 188 2.76 -15.84 0.20
N ALA A 189 4.03 -16.27 0.31
CA ALA A 189 4.49 -17.51 -0.32
C ALA A 189 3.77 -18.76 0.24
N ALA A 190 3.52 -18.81 1.55
CA ALA A 190 2.80 -19.92 2.19
C ALA A 190 1.32 -20.01 1.76
N LEU A 191 0.74 -18.92 1.24
CA LEU A 191 -0.59 -18.90 0.63
C LEU A 191 -0.59 -19.43 -0.83
N GLY A 192 0.57 -19.84 -1.35
CA GLY A 192 0.74 -20.43 -2.67
C GLY A 192 1.12 -19.44 -3.77
N PHE A 193 1.41 -18.18 -3.45
CA PHE A 193 1.81 -17.20 -4.47
C PHE A 193 3.34 -17.21 -4.69
N ALA A 194 3.78 -17.38 -5.94
CA ALA A 194 5.19 -17.34 -6.26
C ALA A 194 5.73 -15.90 -6.27
N ILE A 195 6.78 -15.65 -5.49
CA ILE A 195 7.47 -14.36 -5.45
C ILE A 195 8.40 -14.23 -6.66
N SER A 196 8.08 -13.33 -7.58
CA SER A 196 8.80 -13.14 -8.85
C SER A 196 9.99 -12.18 -8.73
N GLY A 197 9.98 -11.30 -7.73
CA GLY A 197 11.11 -10.42 -7.45
C GLY A 197 10.94 -9.56 -6.20
N ARG A 198 11.98 -8.78 -5.89
CA ARG A 198 12.07 -7.99 -4.66
C ARG A 198 13.00 -6.80 -4.82
N SER A 199 12.77 -5.79 -3.99
CA SER A 199 13.70 -4.68 -3.79
C SER A 199 13.76 -4.30 -2.31
N GLU A 200 14.92 -3.83 -1.86
CA GLU A 200 15.14 -3.41 -0.47
C GLU A 200 16.06 -2.20 -0.38
N ARG A 201 15.89 -1.42 0.69
CA ARG A 201 16.77 -0.30 1.07
C ARG A 201 17.03 -0.32 2.58
N PRO A 202 18.23 0.06 3.04
CA PRO A 202 18.50 0.27 4.46
C PRO A 202 17.47 1.19 5.13
N HIS A 203 16.95 0.79 6.28
CA HIS A 203 16.18 1.70 7.12
C HIS A 203 17.13 2.48 8.05
N PRO A 204 16.82 3.72 8.47
CA PRO A 204 17.64 4.46 9.45
C PRO A 204 17.84 3.73 10.78
N HIS A 205 16.82 2.97 11.21
CA HIS A 205 16.94 2.03 12.32
C HIS A 205 17.76 0.80 11.88
N PRO A 206 18.84 0.44 12.59
CA PRO A 206 19.84 -0.53 12.10
C PRO A 206 19.30 -1.96 11.97
N GLN A 207 18.21 -2.28 12.64
CA GLN A 207 17.57 -3.61 12.60
C GLN A 207 16.51 -3.73 11.51
N LEU A 208 16.09 -2.63 10.89
CA LEU A 208 15.00 -2.61 9.92
C LEU A 208 15.50 -2.44 8.48
N ALA A 209 14.66 -2.80 7.53
CA ALA A 209 14.81 -2.49 6.11
C ALA A 209 13.46 -2.03 5.53
N TYR A 210 13.52 -1.14 4.54
CA TYR A 210 12.41 -0.92 3.63
C TYR A 210 12.39 -2.06 2.62
N ARG A 211 11.22 -2.67 2.42
CA ARG A 211 11.06 -3.80 1.50
C ARG A 211 9.86 -3.60 0.59
N ALA A 212 9.99 -4.12 -0.63
CA ALA A 212 8.87 -4.48 -1.48
C ALA A 212 9.19 -5.78 -2.21
N PHE A 213 8.16 -6.53 -2.56
CA PHE A 213 8.26 -7.71 -3.41
C PHE A 213 7.08 -7.74 -4.37
N TRP A 214 7.17 -8.59 -5.39
CA TRP A 214 6.10 -8.69 -6.36
C TRP A 214 5.85 -10.11 -6.86
N ILE A 215 4.63 -10.30 -7.34
CA ILE A 215 4.10 -11.52 -7.94
C ILE A 215 3.69 -11.16 -9.37
N ASP A 216 4.18 -11.90 -10.36
CA ASP A 216 3.77 -11.74 -11.75
C ASP A 216 2.54 -12.62 -12.06
N ALA A 217 1.60 -12.09 -12.85
CA ALA A 217 0.46 -12.86 -13.32
C ALA A 217 0.94 -14.09 -14.11
N GLY A 218 0.45 -15.28 -13.74
CA GLY A 218 0.92 -16.55 -14.29
C GLY A 218 2.08 -17.20 -13.51
N GLY A 219 2.55 -16.58 -12.42
CA GLY A 219 3.55 -17.15 -11.50
C GLY A 219 3.10 -18.39 -10.71
N GLY A 220 1.86 -18.86 -10.88
CA GLY A 220 1.34 -20.09 -10.31
C GLY A 220 0.67 -19.95 -8.93
N LYS A 221 -0.31 -20.82 -8.72
CA LYS A 221 -0.82 -21.33 -7.43
C LYS A 221 -0.70 -22.85 -7.47
#